data_AF-A0AAE9DHY3-F1
#
_entry.id   AF-A0AAE9DHY3-F1
#
_cell.length_a   1.000
_cell.length_b   1.000
_cell.length_c   1.000
_cell.angle_alpha   90.00
_cell.angle_beta   90.00
_cell.angle_gamma   90.00
#
_symmetry.space_group_name_H-M   'P 1'
#
loop_
_entity.id
_entity.type
_entity.pdbx_description
1 polymer ?
#
loop_
_entity_poly.entity_id
_entity_poly.type
_entity_poly.pdbx_seq_one_letter_code
_entity_poly.pdbx_strand_id
1 'polypeptide(L)'
;MLCQNIPARLKQKVVDLLDYGSRCNLRVSSKDDRDVVDSTKFVPEKLKISEKECDMSEAKSTIRLEIDSFSIWLTGKENLTKIDRGWNGEIVEELSEIKKENRYENFQKLLLKFSKEV
;
A
#
# COMPACT_ATOMS: atom_id res chain seq x y z
N MET A 1 -10.77 14.84 4.25
CA MET A 1 -11.52 15.22 5.47
C MET A 1 -12.97 14.79 5.25
N LEU A 2 -13.39 13.63 5.76
CA LEU A 2 -14.79 13.21 5.68
C LEU A 2 -15.60 14.15 6.56
N CYS A 3 -16.54 14.87 5.95
CA CYS A 3 -17.31 15.98 6.52
C CYS A 3 -17.60 15.79 8.01
N GLN A 4 -17.19 16.78 8.83
CA GLN A 4 -17.59 16.86 10.22
C GLN A 4 -19.13 16.84 10.28
N ASN A 5 -19.68 16.04 11.20
CA ASN A 5 -21.14 15.80 11.41
C ASN A 5 -21.81 14.62 10.67
N ILE A 6 -21.07 13.74 10.01
CA ILE A 6 -21.64 12.47 9.48
C ILE A 6 -21.58 11.36 10.57
N PRO A 7 -22.68 10.61 10.80
CA PRO A 7 -22.68 9.43 11.67
C PRO A 7 -21.60 8.41 11.31
N ALA A 8 -20.97 7.78 12.31
CA ALA A 8 -19.89 6.81 12.11
C ALA A 8 -20.24 5.70 11.10
N ARG A 9 -21.47 5.16 11.15
CA ARG A 9 -21.95 4.14 10.21
C ARG A 9 -21.93 4.58 8.74
N LEU A 10 -22.23 5.85 8.47
CA LEU A 10 -22.18 6.39 7.11
C LEU A 10 -20.74 6.61 6.67
N LYS A 11 -19.84 7.03 7.57
CA LYS A 11 -18.41 7.12 7.27
C LYS A 11 -17.82 5.76 6.90
N GLN A 12 -18.17 4.70 7.63
CA GLN A 12 -17.77 3.33 7.32
C GLN A 12 -18.24 2.90 5.92
N LYS A 13 -19.51 3.15 5.59
CA LYS A 13 -20.03 2.88 4.23
C LYS A 13 -19.29 3.63 3.12
N VAL A 14 -18.86 4.86 3.37
CA VAL A 14 -18.03 5.60 2.41
C VAL A 14 -16.66 4.94 2.28
N VAL A 15 -16.03 4.59 3.40
CA VAL A 15 -14.73 3.90 3.42
C VAL A 15 -14.80 2.53 2.72
N ASP A 16 -15.90 1.79 2.85
CA ASP A 16 -16.19 0.54 2.12
C ASP A 16 -16.12 0.69 0.60
N LEU A 17 -16.39 1.89 0.08
CA LEU A 17 -16.36 2.16 -1.36
C LEU A 17 -15.03 2.75 -1.85
N LEU A 18 -14.09 3.06 -0.95
CA LEU A 18 -12.79 3.64 -1.30
C LEU A 18 -11.80 2.56 -1.73
N ASP A 19 -11.03 2.85 -2.78
CA ASP A 19 -9.86 2.07 -3.14
C ASP A 19 -8.78 2.13 -2.04
N TYR A 20 -7.86 1.17 -2.07
CA TYR A 20 -6.79 1.05 -1.08
C TYR A 20 -5.95 2.32 -0.91
N GLY A 21 -5.63 3.01 -2.01
CA GLY A 21 -4.85 4.25 -1.98
C GLY A 21 -5.62 5.38 -1.29
N SER A 22 -6.90 5.56 -1.64
CA SER A 22 -7.79 6.50 -0.99
C SER A 22 -7.96 6.22 0.51
N ARG A 23 -8.06 4.95 0.92
CA ARG A 23 -8.07 4.54 2.34
C ARG A 23 -6.78 4.91 3.05
N CYS A 24 -5.63 4.70 2.42
CA CYS A 24 -4.33 5.08 3.00
C CYS A 24 -4.20 6.59 3.21
N ASN A 25 -4.63 7.39 2.23
CA ASN A 25 -4.65 8.85 2.32
C ASN A 25 -5.60 9.33 3.43
N LEU A 26 -6.76 8.70 3.55
CA LEU A 26 -7.73 9.02 4.59
C LEU A 26 -7.18 8.69 5.99
N ARG A 27 -6.53 7.53 6.16
CA ARG A 27 -5.97 7.08 7.44
C ARG A 27 -4.92 8.03 8.03
N VAL A 28 -4.20 8.78 7.21
CA VAL A 28 -3.19 9.74 7.66
C VAL A 28 -3.73 11.16 7.87
N SER A 29 -4.99 11.43 7.48
CA SER A 29 -5.57 12.78 7.49
C SER A 29 -5.92 13.29 8.89
N SER A 30 -6.49 12.45 9.75
CA SER A 30 -6.86 12.82 11.13
C SER A 30 -6.99 11.57 12.02
N LYS A 31 -7.10 11.77 13.35
CA LYS A 31 -7.34 10.66 14.29
C LYS A 31 -8.69 10.00 14.03
N ASP A 32 -9.75 10.79 13.87
CA ASP A 32 -11.09 10.27 13.62
C ASP A 32 -11.16 9.50 12.29
N ASP A 33 -10.53 10.01 11.24
CA ASP A 33 -10.47 9.34 9.94
C ASP A 33 -9.69 8.02 10.04
N ARG A 34 -8.59 7.99 10.82
CA ARG A 34 -7.84 6.77 11.12
C ARG A 34 -8.70 5.74 11.81
N ASP A 35 -9.40 6.12 12.87
CA ASP A 35 -10.25 5.21 13.65
C ASP A 35 -11.38 4.62 12.78
N VAL A 36 -11.93 5.41 11.84
CA VAL A 36 -12.92 4.91 10.87
C VAL A 36 -12.28 3.92 9.89
N VAL A 37 -11.12 4.24 9.32
CA VAL A 37 -10.43 3.32 8.38
C VAL A 37 -10.05 2.02 9.07
N ASP A 38 -9.42 2.10 10.25
CA ASP A 38 -8.94 0.94 10.99
C ASP A 38 -10.10 0.07 11.53
N SER A 39 -11.28 0.64 11.76
CA SER A 39 -12.50 -0.11 12.13
C SER A 39 -13.28 -0.66 10.93
N THR A 40 -12.88 -0.33 9.69
CA THR A 40 -13.55 -0.75 8.46
C THR A 40 -12.69 -1.77 7.73
N LYS A 41 -13.11 -3.05 7.74
CA LYS A 41 -12.35 -4.13 7.10
C LYS A 41 -12.10 -3.82 5.62
N PHE A 42 -10.90 -4.09 5.14
CA PHE A 42 -10.57 -4.07 3.72
C PHE A 42 -10.43 -5.50 3.21
N VAL A 43 -11.11 -5.82 2.12
CA VAL A 43 -10.89 -7.06 1.39
C VAL A 43 -10.65 -6.68 -0.07
N PRO A 44 -9.42 -6.80 -0.58
CA PRO A 44 -9.16 -6.50 -1.99
C PRO A 44 -9.87 -7.52 -2.88
N GLU A 45 -10.41 -7.06 -4.01
CA GLU A 45 -10.99 -7.94 -5.02
C GLU A 45 -9.89 -8.74 -5.72
N LYS A 46 -8.74 -8.09 -5.98
CA LYS A 46 -7.60 -8.67 -6.67
C LYS A 46 -6.32 -8.40 -5.91
N LEU A 47 -5.64 -9.47 -5.51
CA LEU A 47 -4.31 -9.44 -4.95
C LEU A 47 -3.37 -10.23 -5.86
N LYS A 48 -2.31 -9.60 -6.35
CA LYS A 48 -1.29 -10.26 -7.16
C LYS A 48 0.10 -9.93 -6.64
N ILE A 49 0.91 -10.97 -6.46
CA ILE A 49 2.31 -10.86 -6.09
C ILE A 49 3.11 -11.47 -7.24
N SER A 50 4.13 -10.75 -7.71
CA SER A 50 5.07 -11.26 -8.70
C SER A 50 6.46 -10.70 -8.42
N GLU A 51 7.49 -11.47 -8.73
CA GLU A 51 8.87 -10.99 -8.71
C GLU A 51 9.41 -11.00 -10.14
N LYS A 52 10.09 -9.92 -10.51
CA LYS A 52 10.80 -9.81 -11.79
C LYS A 52 12.27 -9.56 -11.52
N GLU A 53 13.11 -10.47 -11.98
CA GLU A 53 14.56 -10.29 -12.01
C GLU A 53 14.95 -9.26 -13.08
N CYS A 54 16.04 -8.54 -12.85
CA CYS A 54 16.57 -7.60 -13.82
C CYS A 54 17.70 -8.27 -14.60
N ASP A 55 17.47 -8.54 -15.88
CA ASP A 55 18.45 -9.18 -16.78
C ASP A 55 19.81 -8.46 -16.84
N MET A 56 19.84 -7.17 -16.47
CA MET A 56 21.03 -6.32 -16.53
C MET A 56 21.86 -6.31 -15.24
N SER A 57 21.40 -6.98 -14.16
CA SER A 57 22.11 -7.05 -12.87
C SER A 57 21.57 -8.20 -12.02
N GLU A 58 22.38 -9.24 -11.79
CA GLU A 58 22.02 -10.42 -10.98
C GLU A 58 21.55 -10.04 -9.55
N ALA A 59 22.00 -8.91 -9.02
CA ALA A 59 21.64 -8.45 -7.67
C ALA A 59 20.36 -7.60 -7.63
N LYS A 60 19.76 -7.26 -8.78
CA LYS A 60 18.60 -6.38 -8.89
C LYS A 60 17.35 -7.18 -9.25
N SER A 61 16.37 -7.20 -8.37
CA SER A 61 15.02 -7.68 -8.69
C SER A 61 13.97 -6.75 -8.09
N THR A 62 12.77 -6.81 -8.65
CA THR A 62 11.62 -6.03 -8.23
C THR A 62 10.49 -6.96 -7.83
N ILE A 63 10.10 -6.91 -6.55
CA ILE A 63 8.85 -7.52 -6.08
C ILE A 63 7.73 -6.53 -6.37
N ARG A 64 6.72 -6.95 -7.13
CA ARG A 64 5.52 -6.18 -7.42
C ARG A 64 4.35 -6.77 -6.64
N LEU A 65 3.71 -5.91 -5.86
CA LEU A 65 2.43 -6.19 -5.21
C LEU A 65 1.36 -5.31 -5.84
N GLU A 66 0.33 -5.94 -6.38
CA GLU A 66 -0.84 -5.27 -6.97
C GLU A 66 -2.06 -5.57 -6.10
N ILE A 67 -2.76 -4.52 -5.70
CA ILE A 67 -3.94 -4.54 -4.82
C ILE A 67 -5.01 -3.71 -5.49
N ASP A 68 -5.95 -4.37 -6.16
CA ASP A 68 -6.95 -3.73 -7.02
C ASP A 68 -6.30 -2.77 -8.04
N SER A 69 -6.49 -1.45 -7.90
CA SER A 69 -5.87 -0.42 -8.74
C SER A 69 -4.52 0.08 -8.21
N PHE A 70 -4.12 -0.30 -7.00
CA PHE A 70 -2.88 0.16 -6.36
C PHE A 70 -1.72 -0.79 -6.62
N SER A 71 -0.53 -0.25 -6.84
CA SER A 71 0.69 -1.04 -7.08
C SER A 71 1.83 -0.55 -6.20
N ILE A 72 2.60 -1.51 -5.69
CA ILE A 72 3.81 -1.28 -4.90
C ILE A 72 4.95 -2.07 -5.57
N TRP A 73 6.05 -1.38 -5.86
CA TRP A 73 7.25 -1.98 -6.43
C TRP A 73 8.40 -1.87 -5.44
N LEU A 74 8.91 -3.01 -4.99
CA LEU A 74 10.09 -3.09 -4.12
C LEU A 74 11.28 -3.51 -4.97
N THR A 75 12.00 -2.53 -5.49
CA THR A 75 13.22 -2.76 -6.29
C THR A 75 14.41 -2.83 -5.35
N GLY A 76 14.89 -4.04 -5.11
CA GLY A 76 16.09 -4.28 -4.32
C GLY A 76 17.34 -4.24 -5.19
N LYS A 77 18.40 -3.61 -4.69
CA LYS A 77 19.77 -3.74 -5.20
C LYS A 77 20.69 -3.81 -3.98
N GLU A 78 21.39 -4.93 -3.81
CA GLU A 78 22.20 -5.20 -2.61
C GLU A 78 21.34 -5.12 -1.34
N ASN A 79 21.71 -4.26 -0.36
CA ASN A 79 20.95 -4.03 0.88
C ASN A 79 20.11 -2.73 0.85
N LEU A 80 19.86 -2.20 -0.34
CA LEU A 80 19.01 -1.04 -0.56
C LEU A 80 17.74 -1.45 -1.29
N THR A 81 16.60 -0.97 -0.80
CA THR A 81 15.31 -1.15 -1.46
C THR A 81 14.72 0.20 -1.81
N LYS A 82 14.47 0.42 -3.11
CA LYS A 82 13.62 1.51 -3.57
C LYS A 82 12.18 0.99 -3.59
N ILE A 83 11.29 1.69 -2.89
CA ILE A 83 9.87 1.38 -2.81
C ILE A 83 9.12 2.46 -3.58
N ASP A 84 8.61 2.09 -4.75
CA ASP A 84 7.74 2.93 -5.56
C ASP A 84 6.28 2.53 -5.30
N ARG A 85 5.37 3.50 -5.43
CA ARG A 85 3.93 3.30 -5.26
C ARG A 85 3.18 4.06 -6.34
N GLY A 86 1.99 3.59 -6.66
CA GLY A 86 1.12 4.33 -7.54
C GLY A 86 -0.11 3.54 -7.96
N TRP A 87 -0.75 3.99 -9.03
CA TRP A 87 -2.07 3.53 -9.44
C TRP A 87 -2.06 3.07 -10.90
N ASN A 88 -2.84 2.03 -11.21
CA ASN A 88 -3.01 1.50 -12.56
C ASN A 88 -1.69 1.16 -13.27
N GLY A 89 -0.66 0.81 -12.51
CA GLY A 89 0.67 0.50 -13.03
C GLY A 89 1.58 1.73 -13.26
N GLU A 90 1.10 2.95 -13.00
CA GLU A 90 1.89 4.17 -13.06
C GLU A 90 2.49 4.51 -11.70
N ILE A 91 3.79 4.85 -11.68
CA ILE A 91 4.49 5.26 -10.46
C ILE A 91 4.18 6.72 -10.17
N VAL A 92 3.89 7.02 -8.91
CA VAL A 92 3.77 8.38 -8.40
C VAL A 92 5.05 8.71 -7.65
N GLU A 93 5.88 9.57 -8.24
CA GLU A 93 7.24 9.85 -7.75
C GLU A 93 7.23 10.38 -6.31
N GLU A 94 6.21 11.15 -5.93
CA GLU A 94 6.04 11.71 -4.59
C GLU A 94 5.85 10.66 -3.50
N LEU A 95 5.45 9.43 -3.88
CA LEU A 95 5.25 8.30 -2.97
C LEU A 95 6.44 7.33 -2.94
N SER A 96 7.53 7.69 -3.61
CA SER A 96 8.74 6.88 -3.73
C SER A 96 9.66 7.10 -2.53
N GLU A 97 10.19 6.01 -1.97
CA GLU A 97 11.13 6.08 -0.84
C GLU A 97 12.27 5.08 -1.02
N ILE A 98 13.41 5.34 -0.36
CA ILE A 98 14.56 4.43 -0.33
C ILE A 98 14.81 4.00 1.11
N LYS A 99 14.96 2.69 1.32
CA LYS A 99 15.25 2.08 2.62
C LYS A 99 16.54 1.28 2.59
N LYS A 100 17.31 1.39 3.68
CA LYS A 100 18.53 0.61 3.93
C LYS A 100 18.21 -0.77 4.54
N GLU A 101 17.32 -1.48 3.88
CA GLU A 101 16.84 -2.79 4.27
C GLU A 101 16.63 -3.60 3.00
N ASN A 102 16.74 -4.93 3.07
CA ASN A 102 16.53 -5.80 1.93
C ASN A 102 15.04 -5.79 1.50
N ARG A 103 14.78 -6.02 0.21
CA ARG A 103 13.43 -6.05 -0.37
C ARG A 103 12.53 -7.09 0.30
N TYR A 104 13.08 -8.26 0.68
CA TYR A 104 12.31 -9.32 1.34
C TYR A 104 11.87 -8.92 2.75
N GLU A 105 12.73 -8.24 3.51
CA GLU A 105 12.39 -7.73 4.84
C GLU A 105 11.30 -6.66 4.77
N ASN A 106 11.42 -5.73 3.81
CA ASN A 106 10.40 -4.72 3.56
C ASN A 106 9.06 -5.37 3.14
N PHE A 107 9.13 -6.37 2.27
CA PHE A 107 7.95 -7.09 1.80
C PHE A 107 7.25 -7.83 2.95
N GLN A 108 7.98 -8.52 3.82
CA GLN A 108 7.41 -9.16 5.01
C GLN A 108 6.73 -8.15 5.95
N LYS A 109 7.40 -7.04 6.26
CA LYS A 109 6.81 -5.97 7.09
C LYS A 109 5.53 -5.41 6.47
N LEU A 110 5.48 -5.33 5.14
CA LEU A 110 4.33 -4.86 4.39
C LEU A 110 3.17 -5.87 4.46
N LEU A 111 3.43 -7.16 4.23
CA LEU A 111 2.44 -8.24 4.41
C LEU A 111 1.89 -8.31 5.84
N LEU A 112 2.73 -8.12 6.86
CA LEU A 112 2.28 -8.09 8.25
C LEU A 112 1.31 -6.93 8.54
N LYS A 113 1.44 -5.80 7.84
CA LYS A 113 0.46 -4.70 7.96
C LYS A 113 -0.89 -5.11 7.38
N PHE A 114 -0.92 -5.86 6.27
CA PHE A 114 -2.15 -6.42 5.73
C PHE A 114 -2.77 -7.49 6.65
N SER A 115 -1.95 -8.31 7.31
CA SER A 115 -2.42 -9.37 8.20
C SER A 115 -3.02 -8.87 9.52
N LYS A 116 -2.69 -7.66 9.98
CA LYS A 116 -3.24 -7.09 11.22
C LYS A 116 -4.63 -6.46 11.03
N GLU A 117 -5.18 -6.48 9.81
CA GLU A 117 -6.54 -6.02 9.48
C GLU A 117 -7.56 -7.19 9.39
N VAL A 118 -7.27 -8.35 10.00
CA VAL A 118 -8.18 -9.50 10.09
C VAL A 118 -8.76 -9.65 11.49
#